data_AF-A0A822VD80-F1
#
_entry.id   AF-A0A822VD80-F1
#
_cell.length_a   1.000
_cell.length_b   1.000
_cell.length_c   1.000
_cell.angle_alpha   90.00
_cell.angle_beta   90.00
_cell.angle_gamma   90.00
#
_symmetry.space_group_name_H-M   'P 1'
#
loop_
_entity.id
_entity.type
_entity.pdbx_description
1 polymer ?
#
loop_
_entity_poly.entity_id
_entity_poly.type
_entity_poly.pdbx_seq_one_letter_code
_entity_poly.pdbx_strand_id
1 'polypeptide(L)'
;MAGKSDADFEKDRLRQSERTYAVLFSLSFAIVAQGAATKITTATIAGDFSLQALLLNAEMTASFLITAGLFYYQGDRFLDIMFAREPLGVVTPFNFGLNYAINVCQMIPFYLMAHGLSFENTSTVGFTWYFVAYTFLIVLGLMLLFIRRFANFMKRHKEPRPIATLGAFWVFMNSLLLLVVIVLWMAWRSWGHVACPTNGATTGSTVFLVTFGIMVLLRDILDFSTAWRVVYPTPRYTRFGRVMAWFSTVQAQDKAWRVGFIIFVAIIFMILSSGLWNLFDLRAVCKL
;
A
#
# COMPACT_ATOMS: atom_id res chain seq x y z
N MET A 1 34.70 1.12 30.77
CA MET A 1 33.74 0.89 29.66
C MET A 1 32.63 1.90 29.84
N ALA A 2 32.60 2.96 29.03
CA ALA A 2 31.59 4.01 29.18
C ALA A 2 30.21 3.40 28.88
N GLY A 3 29.31 3.43 29.87
CA GLY A 3 27.95 2.96 29.71
C GLY A 3 27.24 3.81 28.67
N LYS A 4 26.64 3.16 27.67
CA LYS A 4 25.76 3.83 26.73
C LYS A 4 24.67 4.55 27.50
N SER A 5 24.43 5.81 27.16
CA SER A 5 23.30 6.56 27.72
C SER A 5 21.98 5.99 27.17
N ASP A 6 20.85 6.22 27.85
CA ASP A 6 19.54 5.83 27.33
C ASP A 6 19.28 6.41 25.94
N ALA A 7 19.82 7.59 25.64
CA ALA A 7 19.78 8.22 24.32
C ALA A 7 20.59 7.43 23.25
N ASP A 8 21.67 6.76 23.63
CA ASP A 8 22.44 5.89 22.74
C ASP A 8 21.70 4.59 22.45
N PHE A 9 21.00 4.03 23.45
CA PHE A 9 20.15 2.84 23.26
C PHE A 9 18.92 3.14 22.41
N GLU A 10 18.32 4.32 22.57
CA GLU A 10 17.23 4.81 21.73
C GLU A 10 17.72 4.96 20.27
N LYS A 11 18.86 5.63 20.07
CA LYS A 11 19.50 5.81 18.76
C LYS A 11 19.86 4.49 18.07
N ASP A 12 20.30 3.48 18.82
CA ASP A 12 20.64 2.16 18.27
C ASP A 12 19.40 1.31 17.93
N ARG A 13 18.29 1.47 18.65
CA ARG A 13 17.00 0.83 18.32
C ARG A 13 16.40 1.40 17.03
N LEU A 14 16.45 2.72 16.86
CA LEU A 14 16.02 3.42 15.65
C LEU A 14 16.75 2.83 14.41
N ARG A 15 18.09 2.70 14.50
CA ARG A 15 18.95 2.17 13.42
C ARG A 15 18.73 0.71 13.05
N GLN A 16 18.18 -0.14 13.92
CA GLN A 16 17.95 -1.55 13.60
C GLN A 16 16.70 -1.76 12.75
N SER A 17 15.64 -0.99 12.98
CA SER A 17 14.42 -1.06 12.16
C SER A 17 14.65 -0.55 10.73
N GLU A 18 15.37 0.57 10.59
CA GLU A 18 15.84 1.14 9.31
C GLU A 18 16.51 0.07 8.42
N ARG A 19 17.33 -0.81 9.02
CA ARG A 19 18.16 -1.80 8.30
C ARG A 19 17.37 -2.97 7.73
N THR A 20 16.39 -3.51 8.43
CA THR A 20 15.60 -4.64 7.89
C THR A 20 14.67 -4.18 6.76
N TYR A 21 14.09 -2.98 6.90
CA TYR A 21 13.26 -2.38 5.86
C TYR A 21 14.06 -2.05 4.60
N ALA A 22 15.27 -1.53 4.76
CA ALA A 22 16.16 -1.27 3.64
C ALA A 22 16.43 -2.52 2.80
N VAL A 23 16.59 -3.70 3.41
CA VAL A 23 16.87 -4.95 2.66
C VAL A 23 15.71 -5.37 1.77
N LEU A 24 14.48 -5.46 2.31
CA LEU A 24 13.31 -5.89 1.53
C LEU A 24 12.95 -4.90 0.43
N PHE A 25 13.02 -3.59 0.71
CA PHE A 25 12.80 -2.59 -0.32
C PHE A 25 13.92 -2.59 -1.36
N SER A 26 15.18 -2.74 -0.96
CA SER A 26 16.31 -2.84 -1.91
C SER A 26 16.17 -4.05 -2.83
N LEU A 27 15.78 -5.22 -2.29
CA LEU A 27 15.49 -6.41 -3.11
C LEU A 27 14.34 -6.16 -4.09
N SER A 28 13.27 -5.51 -3.61
CA SER A 28 12.12 -5.18 -4.45
C SER A 28 12.48 -4.19 -5.56
N PHE A 29 13.27 -3.16 -5.26
CA PHE A 29 13.81 -2.21 -6.24
C PHE A 29 14.76 -2.88 -7.23
N ALA A 30 15.60 -3.81 -6.78
CA ALA A 30 16.49 -4.58 -7.65
C ALA A 30 15.71 -5.44 -8.65
N ILE A 31 14.64 -6.12 -8.20
CA ILE A 31 13.77 -6.92 -9.08
C ILE A 31 13.11 -6.03 -10.14
N VAL A 32 12.60 -4.86 -9.75
CA VAL A 32 11.96 -3.93 -10.69
C VAL A 32 12.98 -3.35 -11.67
N ALA A 33 14.17 -2.96 -11.20
CA ALA A 33 15.23 -2.46 -12.06
C ALA A 33 15.71 -3.52 -13.07
N GLN A 34 15.90 -4.76 -12.62
CA GLN A 34 16.23 -5.88 -13.50
C GLN A 34 15.12 -6.14 -14.51
N GLY A 35 13.86 -6.17 -14.07
CA GLY A 35 12.70 -6.35 -14.95
C GLY A 35 12.60 -5.26 -16.02
N ALA A 36 12.82 -3.99 -15.64
CA ALA A 36 12.86 -2.87 -16.57
C ALA A 36 14.01 -2.98 -17.58
N ALA A 37 15.23 -3.30 -17.10
CA ALA A 37 16.40 -3.49 -17.96
C ALA A 37 16.18 -4.61 -18.99
N THR A 38 15.63 -5.75 -18.56
CA THR A 38 15.29 -6.87 -19.46
C THR A 38 14.25 -6.46 -20.49
N LYS A 39 13.18 -5.76 -20.10
CA LYS A 39 12.15 -5.27 -21.03
C LYS A 39 12.72 -4.33 -22.10
N ILE A 40 13.53 -3.35 -21.68
CA ILE A 40 14.18 -2.40 -22.59
C ILE A 40 15.10 -3.14 -23.57
N THR A 41 15.89 -4.08 -23.06
CA THR A 41 16.83 -4.87 -23.88
C THR A 41 16.07 -5.73 -24.89
N THR A 42 15.05 -6.47 -24.46
CA THR A 42 14.22 -7.31 -25.35
C THR A 42 13.51 -6.48 -26.42
N ALA A 43 12.92 -5.33 -26.06
CA ALA A 43 12.26 -4.43 -27.01
C ALA A 43 13.25 -3.87 -28.04
N THR A 44 14.48 -3.55 -27.62
CA THR A 44 15.54 -3.07 -28.51
C THR A 44 16.00 -4.16 -29.49
N ILE A 45 16.15 -5.40 -29.02
CA ILE A 45 16.59 -6.54 -29.84
C ILE A 45 15.50 -6.97 -30.83
N ALA A 46 14.24 -7.03 -30.39
CA ALA A 46 13.12 -7.48 -31.21
C ALA A 46 12.67 -6.43 -32.25
N GLY A 47 13.09 -5.17 -32.10
CA GLY A 47 12.64 -4.07 -32.97
C GLY A 47 11.17 -3.69 -32.78
N ASP A 48 10.49 -4.26 -31.79
CA ASP A 48 9.07 -4.04 -31.50
C ASP A 48 8.92 -3.01 -30.37
N PHE A 49 8.93 -1.74 -30.76
CA PHE A 49 8.86 -0.60 -29.83
C PHE A 49 7.45 0.02 -29.83
N SER A 50 6.49 -0.67 -29.22
CA SER A 50 5.18 -0.07 -28.97
C SER A 50 5.28 1.03 -27.90
N LEU A 51 5.11 2.30 -28.29
CA LEU A 51 5.07 3.44 -27.37
C LEU A 51 4.02 3.24 -26.26
N GLN A 52 2.88 2.64 -26.59
CA GLN A 52 1.83 2.33 -25.63
C GLN A 52 2.32 1.35 -24.55
N ALA A 53 3.00 0.28 -24.95
CA ALA A 53 3.55 -0.69 -23.99
C ALA A 53 4.64 -0.07 -23.10
N LEU A 54 5.46 0.82 -23.66
CA LEU A 54 6.48 1.56 -22.91
C LEU A 54 5.85 2.47 -21.86
N LEU A 55 4.88 3.30 -22.25
CA LEU A 55 4.19 4.22 -21.36
C LEU A 55 3.47 3.46 -20.23
N LEU A 56 2.81 2.36 -20.56
CA LEU A 56 2.13 1.52 -19.56
C LEU A 56 3.12 0.91 -18.56
N ASN A 57 4.26 0.38 -19.03
CA ASN A 57 5.30 -0.13 -18.14
C ASN A 57 5.91 0.96 -17.27
N ALA A 58 6.14 2.16 -17.84
CA ALA A 58 6.67 3.30 -17.12
C ALA A 58 5.69 3.76 -16.03
N GLU A 59 4.39 3.83 -16.33
CA GLU A 59 3.35 4.20 -15.37
C GLU A 59 3.26 3.19 -14.22
N MET A 60 3.18 1.89 -14.52
CA MET A 60 3.10 0.87 -13.48
C MET A 60 4.36 0.85 -12.61
N THR A 61 5.53 1.03 -13.21
CA THR A 61 6.80 1.14 -12.49
C THR A 61 6.85 2.39 -11.62
N ALA A 62 6.42 3.55 -12.13
CA ALA A 62 6.37 4.79 -11.38
C ALA A 62 5.40 4.68 -10.20
N SER A 63 4.22 4.08 -10.40
CA SER A 63 3.27 3.82 -9.32
C SER A 63 3.90 2.96 -8.23
N PHE A 64 4.62 1.89 -8.59
CA PHE A 64 5.33 1.06 -7.62
C PHE A 64 6.38 1.85 -6.84
N LEU A 65 7.27 2.57 -7.55
CA LEU A 65 8.37 3.30 -6.91
C LEU A 65 7.86 4.35 -5.92
N ILE A 66 6.80 5.07 -6.29
CA ILE A 66 6.19 6.10 -5.45
C ILE A 66 5.49 5.45 -4.25
N THR A 67 4.67 4.43 -4.45
CA THR A 67 3.99 3.73 -3.34
C THR A 67 5.01 3.10 -2.40
N ALA A 68 6.01 2.39 -2.92
CA ALA A 68 7.06 1.74 -2.14
C ALA A 68 7.90 2.76 -1.36
N GLY A 69 8.31 3.86 -1.99
CA GLY A 69 9.05 4.92 -1.32
C GLY A 69 8.24 5.55 -0.18
N LEU A 70 6.96 5.85 -0.41
CA LEU A 70 6.08 6.42 0.60
C LEU A 70 5.91 5.49 1.80
N PHE A 71 5.67 4.19 1.57
CA PHE A 71 5.55 3.20 2.65
C PHE A 71 6.88 2.91 3.36
N TYR A 72 8.01 2.98 2.66
CA TYR A 72 9.32 2.88 3.30
C TYR A 72 9.47 3.98 4.36
N TYR A 73 9.20 5.24 3.99
CA TYR A 73 9.28 6.36 4.92
C TYR A 73 8.22 6.32 6.03
N GLN A 74 7.03 5.80 5.77
CA GLN A 74 5.99 5.64 6.80
C GLN A 74 6.32 4.49 7.76
N GLY A 75 6.77 3.35 7.24
CA GLY A 75 7.11 2.15 8.00
C GLY A 75 8.31 2.35 8.91
N ASP A 76 9.33 3.06 8.42
CA ASP A 76 10.48 3.48 9.21
C ASP A 76 10.07 4.24 10.47
N ARG A 77 9.23 5.28 10.30
CA ARG A 77 8.77 6.11 11.42
C ARG A 77 7.71 5.49 12.30
N PHE A 78 6.99 4.49 11.82
CA PHE A 78 5.89 3.92 12.59
C PHE A 78 6.38 3.31 13.91
N LEU A 79 7.49 2.56 13.88
CA LEU A 79 8.07 1.99 15.10
C LEU A 79 8.63 3.07 16.03
N ASP A 80 9.27 4.10 15.47
CA ASP A 80 9.78 5.25 16.22
C ASP A 80 8.67 5.98 16.99
N ILE A 81 7.55 6.24 16.31
CA ILE A 81 6.39 6.92 16.90
C ILE A 81 5.74 6.04 17.96
N MET A 82 5.59 4.74 17.69
CA MET A 82 4.90 3.81 18.60
C MET A 82 5.71 3.44 19.84
N PHE A 83 7.05 3.45 19.78
CA PHE A 83 7.90 2.89 20.82
C PHE A 83 9.03 3.80 21.35
N ALA A 84 9.45 4.84 20.62
CA ALA A 84 10.57 5.69 21.04
C ALA A 84 10.13 7.05 21.62
N ARG A 85 9.23 7.78 20.94
CA ARG A 85 8.93 9.18 21.34
C ARG A 85 7.79 9.34 22.35
N GLU A 86 6.72 8.56 22.24
CA GLU A 86 5.60 8.55 23.21
C GLU A 86 4.92 7.17 23.13
N PRO A 87 5.29 6.18 23.97
CA PRO A 87 4.75 4.84 23.81
C PRO A 87 3.24 4.82 24.01
N LEU A 88 2.51 4.52 22.94
CA LEU A 88 1.04 4.47 22.89
C LEU A 88 0.47 3.20 23.53
N GLY A 89 1.17 2.64 24.51
CA GLY A 89 0.87 1.36 25.11
C GLY A 89 2.01 0.86 26.00
N VAL A 90 1.78 -0.24 26.71
CA VAL A 90 2.81 -0.90 27.51
C VAL A 90 3.86 -1.49 26.58
N VAL A 91 5.08 -0.98 26.62
CA VAL A 91 6.21 -1.49 25.83
C VAL A 91 6.71 -2.77 26.47
N THR A 92 6.36 -3.92 25.89
CA THR A 92 6.94 -5.22 26.24
C THR A 92 7.70 -5.79 25.05
N PRO A 93 8.71 -6.64 25.26
CA PRO A 93 9.42 -7.32 24.16
C PRO A 93 8.47 -8.08 23.23
N PHE A 94 7.42 -8.68 23.80
CA PHE A 94 6.38 -9.37 23.02
C PHE A 94 5.57 -8.40 22.14
N ASN A 95 5.12 -7.26 22.68
CA ASN A 95 4.39 -6.26 21.90
C ASN A 95 5.27 -5.66 20.80
N PHE A 96 6.54 -5.43 21.07
CA PHE A 96 7.50 -4.99 20.05
C PHE A 96 7.65 -6.03 18.94
N GLY A 97 7.90 -7.30 19.28
CA GLY A 97 8.03 -8.39 18.31
C GLY A 97 6.78 -8.58 17.44
N LEU A 98 5.59 -8.48 18.03
CA LEU A 98 4.32 -8.58 17.29
C LEU A 98 4.13 -7.40 16.31
N ASN A 99 4.36 -6.16 16.75
CA ASN A 99 4.24 -4.99 15.87
C ASN A 99 5.31 -5.00 14.76
N TYR A 100 6.52 -5.45 15.08
CA TYR A 100 7.57 -5.68 14.09
C TYR A 100 7.16 -6.73 13.05
N ALA A 101 6.63 -7.87 13.48
CA ALA A 101 6.13 -8.92 12.58
C ALA A 101 4.99 -8.42 11.69
N ILE A 102 4.04 -7.65 12.26
CA ILE A 102 2.96 -7.00 11.49
C ILE A 102 3.53 -6.09 10.41
N ASN A 103 4.51 -5.24 10.75
CA ASN A 103 5.13 -4.35 9.77
C ASN A 103 5.89 -5.12 8.68
N VAL A 104 6.59 -6.21 9.03
CA VAL A 104 7.24 -7.08 8.04
C VAL A 104 6.20 -7.74 7.13
N CYS A 105 5.07 -8.21 7.68
CA CYS A 105 3.98 -8.77 6.88
C CYS A 105 3.38 -7.72 5.91
N GLN A 106 3.32 -6.45 6.29
CA GLN A 106 2.92 -5.36 5.40
C GLN A 106 3.91 -5.11 4.25
N MET A 107 5.14 -5.65 4.32
CA MET A 107 6.13 -5.55 3.24
C MET A 107 5.96 -6.62 2.16
N ILE A 108 5.36 -7.76 2.50
CA ILE A 108 5.13 -8.88 1.56
C ILE A 108 4.43 -8.41 0.27
N PRO A 109 3.35 -7.58 0.32
CA PRO A 109 2.73 -7.06 -0.88
C PRO A 109 3.69 -6.29 -1.81
N PHE A 110 4.65 -5.53 -1.28
CA PHE A 110 5.62 -4.80 -2.12
C PHE A 110 6.56 -5.74 -2.88
N TYR A 111 7.01 -6.80 -2.21
CA TYR A 111 7.80 -7.83 -2.86
C TYR A 111 6.99 -8.53 -3.97
N LEU A 112 5.71 -8.85 -3.71
CA LEU A 112 4.82 -9.44 -4.71
C LEU A 112 4.54 -8.48 -5.87
N MET A 113 4.37 -7.18 -5.60
CA MET A 113 4.22 -6.15 -6.63
C MET A 113 5.47 -6.06 -7.50
N ALA A 114 6.67 -6.06 -6.90
CA ALA A 114 7.93 -6.04 -7.64
C ALA A 114 8.06 -7.25 -8.57
N HIS A 115 7.73 -8.45 -8.08
CA HIS A 115 7.64 -9.65 -8.92
C HIS A 115 6.58 -9.52 -10.02
N GLY A 116 5.42 -8.92 -9.73
CA GLY A 116 4.39 -8.62 -10.72
C GLY A 116 4.86 -7.71 -11.85
N LEU A 117 5.95 -6.96 -11.67
CA LEU A 117 6.59 -6.12 -12.68
C LEU A 117 7.75 -6.80 -13.42
N SER A 118 8.12 -8.03 -13.04
CA SER A 118 9.17 -8.79 -13.73
C SER A 118 8.80 -9.05 -15.20
N PHE A 119 9.83 -9.20 -16.05
CA PHE A 119 9.62 -9.51 -17.46
C PHE A 119 8.74 -10.76 -17.63
N GLU A 120 9.11 -11.87 -16.97
CA GLU A 120 8.39 -13.14 -17.04
C GLU A 120 6.90 -13.02 -16.71
N ASN A 121 6.55 -12.28 -15.66
CA ASN A 121 5.15 -12.12 -15.26
C ASN A 121 4.39 -11.22 -16.24
N THR A 122 4.99 -10.09 -16.62
CA THR A 122 4.34 -9.15 -17.54
C THR A 122 4.21 -9.69 -18.97
N SER A 123 5.11 -10.56 -19.42
CA SER A 123 5.01 -11.22 -20.72
C SER A 123 4.03 -12.40 -20.73
N THR A 124 3.63 -12.94 -19.57
CA THR A 124 2.75 -14.11 -19.49
C THR A 124 1.31 -13.77 -19.14
N VAL A 125 1.08 -12.84 -18.20
CA VAL A 125 -0.26 -12.47 -17.73
C VAL A 125 -0.47 -10.97 -17.59
N GLY A 126 0.43 -10.17 -18.18
CA GLY A 126 0.44 -8.72 -18.05
C GLY A 126 0.64 -8.26 -16.59
N PHE A 127 -0.10 -7.24 -16.18
CA PHE A 127 0.02 -6.63 -14.85
C PHE A 127 -0.94 -7.24 -13.83
N THR A 128 -1.48 -8.43 -14.09
CA THR A 128 -2.44 -9.11 -13.22
C THR A 128 -1.88 -9.34 -11.82
N TRP A 129 -0.64 -9.85 -11.70
CA TRP A 129 -0.02 -10.05 -10.38
C TRP A 129 0.27 -8.76 -9.65
N TYR A 130 0.62 -7.70 -10.38
CA TYR A 130 0.79 -6.36 -9.80
C TYR A 130 -0.53 -5.85 -9.19
N PHE A 131 -1.63 -5.96 -9.94
CA PHE A 131 -2.97 -5.58 -9.47
C PHE A 131 -3.42 -6.39 -8.25
N VAL A 132 -3.23 -7.72 -8.27
CA VAL A 132 -3.60 -8.59 -7.13
C VAL A 132 -2.75 -8.24 -5.91
N ALA A 133 -1.43 -8.05 -6.08
CA ALA A 133 -0.54 -7.68 -4.99
C ALA A 133 -0.88 -6.31 -4.39
N TYR A 134 -1.26 -5.33 -5.23
CA TYR A 134 -1.75 -4.03 -4.77
C TYR A 134 -3.07 -4.15 -4.01
N THR A 135 -4.01 -4.94 -4.52
CA THR A 135 -5.29 -5.23 -3.83
C THR A 135 -5.01 -5.86 -2.45
N PHE A 136 -4.09 -6.81 -2.40
CA PHE A 136 -3.65 -7.44 -1.17
C PHE A 136 -3.01 -6.45 -0.18
N LEU A 137 -2.17 -5.51 -0.66
CA LEU A 137 -1.60 -4.44 0.15
C LEU A 137 -2.70 -3.64 0.88
N ILE A 138 -3.72 -3.19 0.14
CA ILE A 138 -4.79 -2.37 0.72
C ILE A 138 -5.67 -3.17 1.68
N VAL A 139 -6.05 -4.40 1.31
CA VAL A 139 -6.84 -5.29 2.18
C VAL A 139 -6.08 -5.58 3.48
N LEU A 140 -4.80 -5.92 3.41
CA LEU A 140 -3.97 -6.18 4.58
C LEU A 140 -3.84 -4.93 5.46
N GLY A 141 -3.60 -3.76 4.87
CA GLY A 141 -3.56 -2.48 5.58
C GLY A 141 -4.85 -2.18 6.33
N LEU A 142 -6.01 -2.35 5.68
CA LEU A 142 -7.33 -2.16 6.30
C LEU A 142 -7.57 -3.16 7.43
N MET A 143 -7.28 -4.44 7.24
CA MET A 143 -7.40 -5.47 8.27
C MET A 143 -6.61 -5.10 9.53
N LEU A 144 -5.36 -4.66 9.36
CA LEU A 144 -4.49 -4.29 10.47
C LEU A 144 -4.99 -3.03 11.20
N LEU A 145 -5.56 -2.05 10.48
CA LEU A 145 -6.21 -0.89 11.08
C LEU A 145 -7.43 -1.29 11.92
N PHE A 146 -8.29 -2.20 11.42
CA PHE A 146 -9.44 -2.70 12.19
C PHE A 146 -9.03 -3.52 13.42
N ILE A 147 -8.02 -4.39 13.29
CA ILE A 147 -7.47 -5.16 14.41
C ILE A 147 -6.96 -4.22 15.50
N ARG A 148 -6.20 -3.19 15.12
CA ARG A 148 -5.70 -2.16 16.05
C ARG A 148 -6.85 -1.43 16.76
N ARG A 149 -7.87 -1.00 16.02
CA ARG A 149 -9.05 -0.32 16.58
C ARG A 149 -9.78 -1.20 17.59
N PHE A 150 -9.96 -2.48 17.28
CA PHE A 150 -10.58 -3.46 18.17
C PHE A 150 -9.75 -3.68 19.45
N ALA A 151 -8.43 -3.83 19.33
CA ALA A 151 -7.54 -4.00 20.47
C ALA A 151 -7.58 -2.79 21.43
N ASN A 152 -7.63 -1.58 20.89
CA ASN A 152 -7.71 -0.34 21.69
C ASN A 152 -9.05 -0.20 22.41
N PHE A 153 -10.15 -0.64 21.78
CA PHE A 153 -11.46 -0.69 22.41
C PHE A 153 -11.46 -1.64 23.62
N MET A 154 -10.88 -2.84 23.48
CA MET A 154 -10.82 -3.83 24.56
C MET A 154 -9.95 -3.38 25.73
N LYS A 155 -8.80 -2.74 25.48
CA LYS A 155 -7.83 -2.34 26.51
C LYS A 155 -8.05 -0.92 27.06
N ARG A 156 -9.10 -0.22 26.62
CA ARG A 156 -9.39 1.20 26.95
C ARG A 156 -8.17 2.12 26.82
N HIS A 157 -7.34 1.90 25.80
CA HIS A 157 -6.18 2.75 25.58
C HIS A 157 -6.62 4.03 24.85
N LYS A 158 -6.34 5.21 25.43
CA LYS A 158 -6.63 6.50 24.80
C LYS A 158 -5.52 6.82 23.79
N GLU A 159 -5.77 6.55 22.51
CA GLU A 159 -4.86 6.97 21.45
C GLU A 159 -4.76 8.51 21.37
N PRO A 160 -3.58 9.07 21.11
CA PRO A 160 -3.43 10.49 20.84
C PRO A 160 -4.27 10.91 19.64
N ARG A 161 -4.90 12.08 19.78
CA ARG A 161 -5.81 12.62 18.77
C ARG A 161 -5.23 12.66 17.35
N PRO A 162 -3.95 13.02 17.11
CA PRO A 162 -3.38 13.02 15.76
C PRO A 162 -3.36 11.63 15.11
N ILE A 163 -3.10 10.60 15.91
CA ILE A 163 -2.96 9.21 15.45
C ILE A 163 -4.35 8.60 15.20
N ALA A 164 -5.32 8.88 16.08
CA ALA A 164 -6.71 8.51 15.84
C ALA A 164 -7.30 9.19 14.59
N THR A 165 -6.94 10.45 14.35
CA THR A 165 -7.32 11.22 13.15
C THR A 165 -6.73 10.59 11.88
N LEU A 166 -5.46 10.22 11.93
CA LEU A 166 -4.75 9.57 10.82
C LEU A 166 -5.35 8.19 10.50
N GLY A 167 -5.62 7.38 11.52
CA GLY A 167 -6.27 6.08 11.36
C GLY A 167 -7.65 6.20 10.69
N ALA A 168 -8.46 7.17 11.12
CA ALA A 168 -9.77 7.42 10.51
C ALA A 168 -9.66 7.86 9.04
N PHE A 169 -8.70 8.73 8.72
CA PHE A 169 -8.42 9.17 7.34
C PHE A 169 -8.00 7.98 6.47
N TRP A 170 -7.02 7.18 6.92
CA TRP A 170 -6.53 6.02 6.17
C TRP A 170 -7.60 4.97 5.93
N VAL A 171 -8.42 4.64 6.95
CA VAL A 171 -9.53 3.69 6.78
C VAL A 171 -10.50 4.18 5.72
N PHE A 172 -10.91 5.45 5.78
CA PHE A 172 -11.85 6.00 4.82
C PHE A 172 -11.29 6.03 3.40
N MET A 173 -10.08 6.58 3.23
CA MET A 173 -9.42 6.71 1.93
C MET A 173 -9.14 5.34 1.29
N ASN A 174 -8.57 4.40 2.04
CA ASN A 174 -8.20 3.08 1.52
C ASN A 174 -9.45 2.23 1.22
N SER A 175 -10.49 2.28 2.06
CA SER A 175 -11.76 1.61 1.75
C SER A 175 -12.41 2.18 0.49
N LEU A 176 -12.42 3.51 0.31
CA LEU A 176 -13.00 4.14 -0.87
C LEU A 176 -12.20 3.82 -2.14
N LEU A 177 -10.87 3.94 -2.09
CA LEU A 177 -10.00 3.58 -3.21
C LEU A 177 -10.25 2.13 -3.64
N LEU A 178 -10.21 1.20 -2.68
CA LEU A 178 -10.36 -0.21 -2.98
C LEU A 178 -11.75 -0.52 -3.56
N LEU A 179 -12.81 0.13 -3.06
CA LEU A 179 -14.14 0.02 -3.65
C LEU A 179 -14.13 0.42 -5.12
N VAL A 180 -13.56 1.60 -5.43
CA VAL A 180 -13.51 2.11 -6.81
C VAL A 180 -12.71 1.16 -7.70
N VAL A 181 -11.54 0.70 -7.25
CA VAL A 181 -10.68 -0.23 -7.99
C VAL A 181 -11.42 -1.54 -8.33
N ILE A 182 -12.11 -2.13 -7.35
CA ILE A 182 -12.84 -3.39 -7.54
C ILE A 182 -14.07 -3.18 -8.44
N VAL A 183 -14.84 -2.10 -8.23
CA VAL A 183 -16.00 -1.78 -9.08
C VAL A 183 -15.57 -1.56 -10.52
N LEU A 184 -14.47 -0.82 -10.76
CA LEU A 184 -13.94 -0.63 -12.11
C LEU A 184 -13.50 -1.96 -12.73
N TRP A 185 -12.83 -2.82 -11.97
CA TRP A 185 -12.44 -4.15 -12.47
C TRP A 185 -13.67 -4.98 -12.88
N MET A 186 -14.72 -4.97 -12.05
CA MET A 186 -15.96 -5.69 -12.34
C MET A 186 -16.68 -5.11 -13.56
N ALA A 187 -16.76 -3.78 -13.65
CA ALA A 187 -17.40 -3.08 -14.77
C ALA A 187 -16.68 -3.33 -16.10
N TRP A 188 -15.34 -3.36 -16.11
CA TRP A 188 -14.58 -3.66 -17.32
C TRP A 188 -14.77 -5.10 -17.79
N ARG A 189 -14.93 -6.05 -16.87
CA ARG A 189 -15.23 -7.44 -17.22
C ARG A 189 -16.64 -7.64 -17.73
N SER A 190 -17.63 -6.98 -17.11
CA SER A 190 -19.03 -7.14 -17.47
C SER A 190 -19.42 -6.32 -18.69
N TRP A 191 -19.20 -5.00 -18.65
CA TRP A 191 -19.64 -4.05 -19.68
C TRP A 191 -18.61 -3.87 -20.80
N GLY A 192 -17.32 -3.92 -20.45
CA GLY A 192 -16.25 -3.79 -21.43
C GLY A 192 -16.02 -5.06 -22.24
N HIS A 193 -16.66 -6.19 -21.88
CA HIS A 193 -16.41 -7.52 -22.43
C HIS A 193 -14.91 -7.92 -22.44
N VAL A 194 -14.12 -7.34 -21.53
CA VAL A 194 -12.68 -7.64 -21.42
C VAL A 194 -12.51 -8.78 -20.41
N ALA A 195 -12.20 -9.98 -20.90
CA ALA A 195 -12.03 -11.16 -20.04
C ALA A 195 -11.02 -10.93 -18.90
N CYS A 196 -9.91 -10.26 -19.20
CA CYS A 196 -8.93 -9.84 -18.22
C CYS A 196 -8.52 -8.37 -18.40
N PRO A 197 -9.05 -7.44 -17.57
CA PRO A 197 -8.72 -6.02 -17.65
C PRO A 197 -7.25 -5.71 -17.35
N THR A 198 -6.53 -6.62 -16.69
CA THR A 198 -5.16 -6.40 -16.20
C THR A 198 -4.07 -6.94 -17.10
N ASN A 199 -4.40 -7.66 -18.18
CA ASN A 199 -3.38 -8.26 -19.04
C ASN A 199 -2.70 -7.25 -19.98
N GLY A 200 -3.35 -6.11 -20.28
CA GLY A 200 -2.81 -5.09 -21.18
C GLY A 200 -2.77 -5.48 -22.67
N ALA A 201 -3.34 -6.61 -23.08
CA ALA A 201 -3.36 -7.07 -24.49
C ALA A 201 -4.28 -6.26 -25.41
N THR A 202 -5.33 -5.66 -24.85
CA THR A 202 -6.38 -4.97 -25.60
C THR A 202 -6.40 -3.49 -25.23
N THR A 203 -7.00 -2.66 -26.09
CA THR A 203 -7.23 -1.24 -25.76
C THR A 203 -8.03 -1.10 -24.46
N GLY A 204 -9.05 -1.94 -24.26
CA GLY A 204 -9.86 -1.94 -23.04
C GLY A 204 -9.05 -2.26 -21.77
N SER A 205 -8.17 -3.28 -21.84
CA SER A 205 -7.28 -3.61 -20.71
C SER A 205 -6.18 -2.58 -20.48
N THR A 206 -5.67 -1.92 -21.54
CA THR A 206 -4.74 -0.80 -21.37
C THR A 206 -5.41 0.37 -20.65
N VAL A 207 -6.61 0.79 -21.08
CA VAL A 207 -7.34 1.90 -20.45
C VAL A 207 -7.64 1.61 -18.98
N PHE A 208 -8.00 0.37 -18.66
CA PHE A 208 -8.17 -0.04 -17.26
C PHE A 208 -6.88 0.16 -16.45
N LEU A 209 -5.74 -0.32 -16.96
CA LEU A 209 -4.47 -0.23 -16.24
C LEU A 209 -3.99 1.21 -16.07
N VAL A 210 -4.16 2.07 -17.08
CA VAL A 210 -3.86 3.51 -16.95
C VAL A 210 -4.76 4.15 -15.90
N THR A 211 -6.05 3.84 -15.91
CA THR A 211 -6.98 4.36 -14.89
C THR A 211 -6.58 3.87 -13.50
N PHE A 212 -6.17 2.60 -13.39
CA PHE A 212 -5.65 2.02 -12.17
C PHE A 212 -4.38 2.71 -11.67
N GLY A 213 -3.37 2.91 -12.52
CA GLY A 213 -2.12 3.59 -12.16
C GLY A 213 -2.35 5.02 -11.68
N ILE A 214 -3.20 5.78 -12.38
CA ILE A 214 -3.62 7.13 -11.96
C ILE A 214 -4.27 7.09 -10.56
N MET A 215 -5.17 6.14 -10.29
CA MET A 215 -5.80 6.03 -8.97
C MET A 215 -4.80 5.69 -7.86
N VAL A 216 -3.83 4.81 -8.13
CA VAL A 216 -2.75 4.49 -7.18
C VAL A 216 -1.95 5.75 -6.84
N LEU A 217 -1.53 6.50 -7.86
CA LEU A 217 -0.78 7.74 -7.70
C LEU A 217 -1.58 8.82 -6.99
N LEU A 218 -2.87 8.97 -7.30
CA LEU A 218 -3.76 9.90 -6.60
C LEU A 218 -3.88 9.55 -5.12
N ARG A 219 -3.97 8.26 -4.78
CA ARG A 219 -3.96 7.83 -3.37
C ARG A 219 -2.63 8.20 -2.71
N ASP A 220 -1.51 7.94 -3.35
CA ASP A 220 -0.18 8.27 -2.79
C ASP A 220 0.00 9.78 -2.61
N ILE A 221 -0.49 10.60 -3.54
CA ILE A 221 -0.49 12.07 -3.42
C ILE A 221 -1.36 12.53 -2.26
N LEU A 222 -2.58 11.97 -2.13
CA LEU A 222 -3.47 12.28 -1.02
C LEU A 222 -2.80 11.93 0.30
N ASP A 223 -2.23 10.74 0.42
CA ASP A 223 -1.56 10.27 1.62
C ASP A 223 -0.34 11.15 1.96
N PHE A 224 0.53 11.42 1.00
CA PHE A 224 1.68 12.31 1.19
C PHE A 224 1.26 13.73 1.62
N SER A 225 0.24 14.30 0.98
CA SER A 225 -0.18 15.68 1.25
C SER A 225 -0.87 15.86 2.61
N THR A 226 -1.54 14.82 3.14
CA THR A 226 -2.33 14.90 4.38
C THR A 226 -1.66 14.20 5.56
N ALA A 227 -1.21 12.95 5.41
CA ALA A 227 -0.68 12.12 6.48
C ALA A 227 0.74 12.50 6.88
N TRP A 228 1.56 12.97 5.92
CA TRP A 228 2.98 13.25 6.15
C TRP A 228 3.24 14.23 7.29
N ARG A 229 2.35 15.22 7.48
CA ARG A 229 2.45 16.19 8.58
C ARG A 229 2.27 15.57 9.98
N VAL A 230 1.55 14.45 10.05
CA VAL A 230 1.33 13.71 11.30
C VAL A 230 2.48 12.75 11.57
N VAL A 231 3.00 12.11 10.52
CA VAL A 231 4.15 11.18 10.61
C VAL A 231 5.47 11.93 10.82
N TYR A 232 5.62 13.11 10.23
CA TYR A 232 6.80 13.98 10.31
C TYR A 232 6.43 15.39 10.80
N PRO A 233 6.10 15.56 12.10
CA PRO A 233 5.76 16.86 12.64
C PRO A 233 6.99 17.77 12.59
N THR A 234 6.88 18.89 11.88
CA THR A 234 7.90 19.95 11.87
C THR A 234 7.33 21.22 12.51
N PRO A 235 8.14 22.04 13.22
CA PRO A 235 7.66 23.22 13.94
C PRO A 235 6.91 24.24 13.08
N ARG A 236 7.17 24.25 11.76
CA ARG A 236 6.53 25.14 10.79
C ARG A 236 5.10 24.74 10.40
N TYR A 237 4.67 23.51 10.68
CA TYR A 237 3.37 22.97 10.24
C TYR A 237 2.59 22.38 11.41
N THR A 238 2.19 23.23 12.36
CA THR A 238 1.45 22.82 13.57
C THR A 238 -0.07 22.71 13.37
N ARG A 239 -0.62 23.14 12.22
CA ARG A 239 -2.05 23.05 11.93
C ARG A 239 -2.36 21.95 10.92
N PHE A 240 -3.35 21.11 11.25
CA PHE A 240 -3.97 20.20 10.29
C PHE A 240 -4.48 20.98 9.08
N GLY A 241 -4.22 20.47 7.87
CA GLY A 241 -4.90 20.96 6.66
C GLY A 241 -6.41 20.72 6.75
N ARG A 242 -7.22 21.39 5.90
CA ARG A 242 -8.70 21.32 5.96
C ARG A 242 -9.25 19.89 6.04
N VAL A 243 -8.71 18.96 5.27
CA VAL A 243 -9.13 17.56 5.26
C VAL A 243 -8.89 16.90 6.63
N MET A 244 -7.68 16.99 7.17
CA MET A 244 -7.33 16.42 8.47
C MET A 244 -8.05 17.13 9.63
N ALA A 245 -8.38 18.42 9.48
CA ALA A 245 -9.17 19.15 10.45
C ALA A 245 -10.59 18.57 10.58
N TRP A 246 -11.20 18.12 9.47
CA TRP A 246 -12.51 17.44 9.50
C TRP A 246 -12.46 16.13 10.30
N PHE A 247 -11.48 15.28 10.01
CA PHE A 247 -11.23 14.03 10.74
C PHE A 247 -10.77 14.23 12.19
N SER A 248 -10.48 15.46 12.62
CA SER A 248 -10.03 15.72 14.00
C SER A 248 -11.15 15.63 15.04
N THR A 249 -12.42 15.58 14.61
CA THR A 249 -13.60 15.49 15.48
C THR A 249 -13.99 14.04 15.75
N VAL A 250 -14.44 13.73 16.97
CA VAL A 250 -14.84 12.36 17.36
C VAL A 250 -15.95 11.83 16.46
N GLN A 251 -16.94 12.66 16.15
CA GLN A 251 -18.06 12.28 15.27
C GLN A 251 -17.59 11.91 13.85
N ALA A 252 -16.67 12.68 13.26
CA ALA A 252 -16.14 12.37 11.94
C ALA A 252 -15.29 11.09 11.96
N GLN A 253 -14.49 10.88 13.01
CA GLN A 253 -13.70 9.66 13.19
C GLN A 253 -14.62 8.43 13.26
N ASP A 254 -15.64 8.47 14.12
CA ASP A 254 -16.58 7.34 14.26
C ASP A 254 -17.34 7.08 12.97
N LYS A 255 -17.75 8.13 12.25
CA LYS A 255 -18.38 7.99 10.93
C LYS A 255 -17.44 7.35 9.92
N ALA A 256 -16.17 7.79 9.87
CA ALA A 256 -15.16 7.24 8.97
C ALA A 256 -14.91 5.75 9.23
N TRP A 257 -14.79 5.35 10.49
CA TRP A 257 -14.63 3.95 10.89
C TRP A 257 -15.85 3.10 10.51
N ARG A 258 -17.07 3.58 10.78
CA ARG A 258 -18.31 2.86 10.43
C ARG A 258 -18.49 2.71 8.93
N VAL A 259 -18.39 3.81 8.19
CA VAL A 259 -18.52 3.80 6.73
C VAL A 259 -17.41 2.97 6.09
N GLY A 260 -16.16 3.14 6.54
CA GLY A 260 -15.03 2.37 6.04
C GLY A 260 -15.16 0.87 6.30
N PHE A 261 -15.73 0.46 7.44
CA PHE A 261 -16.01 -0.94 7.74
C PHE A 261 -17.11 -1.52 6.85
N ILE A 262 -18.22 -0.80 6.65
CA ILE A 262 -19.31 -1.23 5.78
C ILE A 262 -18.79 -1.43 4.34
N ILE A 263 -18.03 -0.45 3.84
CA ILE A 263 -17.40 -0.53 2.52
C ILE A 263 -16.43 -1.71 2.46
N PHE A 264 -15.59 -1.90 3.48
CA PHE A 264 -14.63 -3.00 3.52
C PHE A 264 -15.32 -4.37 3.46
N VAL A 265 -16.37 -4.58 4.24
CA VAL A 265 -17.17 -5.82 4.20
C VAL A 265 -17.78 -6.03 2.81
N ALA A 266 -18.36 -4.98 2.21
CA ALA A 266 -18.91 -5.06 0.86
C ALA A 266 -17.83 -5.43 -0.18
N ILE A 267 -16.62 -4.87 -0.06
CA ILE A 267 -15.48 -5.21 -0.91
C ILE A 267 -15.11 -6.69 -0.78
N ILE A 268 -15.08 -7.25 0.44
CA ILE A 268 -14.78 -8.68 0.62
C ILE A 268 -15.80 -9.54 -0.15
N PHE A 269 -17.09 -9.22 -0.05
CA PHE A 269 -18.12 -9.91 -0.86
C PHE A 269 -17.91 -9.72 -2.37
N MET A 270 -17.53 -8.51 -2.81
CA MET A 270 -17.21 -8.26 -4.22
C MET A 270 -15.99 -9.06 -4.69
N ILE A 271 -14.91 -9.14 -3.91
CA ILE A 271 -13.72 -9.96 -4.21
C ILE A 271 -14.08 -11.44 -4.32
N LEU A 272 -14.94 -11.93 -3.42
CA LEU A 272 -15.42 -13.32 -3.45
C LEU A 272 -16.27 -13.61 -4.69
N SER A 273 -17.26 -12.76 -4.98
CA SER A 273 -18.17 -12.92 -6.12
C SER A 273 -17.51 -12.69 -7.48
N SER A 274 -16.47 -11.87 -7.54
CA SER A 274 -15.68 -11.61 -8.76
C SER A 274 -14.71 -12.73 -9.10
N GLY A 275 -14.45 -13.67 -8.19
CA GLY A 275 -13.40 -14.68 -8.37
C GLY A 275 -11.98 -14.14 -8.27
N LEU A 276 -11.79 -12.90 -7.80
CA LEU A 276 -10.45 -12.30 -7.61
C LEU A 276 -9.56 -13.07 -6.62
N TRP A 277 -10.17 -13.90 -5.76
CA TRP A 277 -9.48 -14.79 -4.84
C TRP A 277 -8.95 -16.07 -5.51
N ASN A 278 -9.49 -16.47 -6.67
CA ASN A 278 -9.10 -17.69 -7.37
C ASN A 278 -7.91 -17.41 -8.31
N LEU A 279 -6.71 -17.44 -7.74
CA LEU A 279 -5.48 -17.06 -8.44
C LEU A 279 -5.15 -17.98 -9.63
N PHE A 280 -5.54 -19.27 -9.57
CA PHE A 280 -5.31 -20.21 -10.66
C PHE A 280 -6.17 -19.90 -11.88
N ASP A 281 -7.45 -19.63 -11.64
CA ASP A 281 -8.39 -19.25 -12.70
C ASP A 281 -8.04 -17.88 -13.29
N LEU A 282 -7.67 -16.91 -12.44
CA LEU A 282 -7.15 -15.62 -12.91
C LEU A 282 -5.94 -15.78 -13.84
N ARG A 283 -4.97 -16.64 -13.48
CA ARG A 283 -3.81 -16.90 -14.33
C ARG A 283 -4.22 -17.47 -15.70
N ALA A 284 -5.20 -18.38 -15.72
CA ALA A 284 -5.69 -18.97 -16.96
C ALA A 284 -6.41 -17.95 -17.85
N VAL A 285 -7.30 -17.14 -17.27
CA VAL A 285 -8.10 -16.13 -17.99
C VAL A 285 -7.24 -14.94 -18.47
N CYS A 286 -6.21 -14.58 -17.71
CA CYS A 286 -5.37 -13.41 -18.00
C CYS A 286 -4.14 -13.69 -18.85
N LYS A 287 -3.96 -14.94 -19.31
CA LYS A 287 -2.82 -15.30 -20.14
C LYS A 287 -2.81 -14.48 -21.44
N LEU A 288 -1.63 -13.95 -21.78
CA LEU A 288 -1.35 -13.23 -23.03
C LEU A 288 -1.22 -14.19 -24.22
#